data_AF-A0A528V0Q0-F1
#
_entry.id   AF-A0A528V0Q0-F1
#
_cell.length_a   1.000
_cell.length_b   1.000
_cell.length_c   1.000
_cell.angle_alpha   90.00
_cell.angle_beta   90.00
_cell.angle_gamma   90.00
#
_symmetry.space_group_name_H-M   'P 1'
#
loop_
_entity.id
_entity.type
_entity.pdbx_description
1 polymer ?
#
loop_
_entity_poly.entity_id
_entity_poly.type
_entity_poly.pdbx_seq_one_letter_code
_entity_poly.pdbx_strand_id
1 'polypeptide(L)'
;TGFKLDSTELPSNDDTDYETGNLGHRPRIKGGYFPVPPIDSAQDMRSEMLTVLAEMGVRVEKHHHEVAAAQHELGIKFDTPVR
;
A
#
# COMPACT_ATOMS: atom_id res chain seq x y z
N THR A 1 12.66 12.82 22.00
CA THR A 1 12.94 12.08 20.75
C THR A 1 11.61 11.75 20.09
N GLY A 2 11.43 12.08 18.82
CA GLY A 2 10.17 11.86 18.10
C GLY A 2 10.43 11.65 16.61
N PHE A 3 9.48 11.04 15.91
CA PHE A 3 9.51 10.84 14.46
C PHE A 3 8.25 11.42 13.83
N LYS A 4 8.32 11.75 12.53
CA LYS A 4 7.18 12.10 11.69
C LYS A 4 7.01 11.01 10.64
N LEU A 5 5.79 10.53 10.45
CA LEU A 5 5.42 9.70 9.31
C LEU A 5 4.66 10.56 8.31
N ASP A 6 4.90 10.34 7.03
CA ASP A 6 4.26 11.07 5.96
C ASP A 6 4.09 10.14 4.74
N SER A 7 3.01 10.33 3.99
CA SER A 7 2.77 9.64 2.72
C SER A 7 1.77 10.44 1.90
N THR A 8 1.92 10.39 0.58
CA THR A 8 0.99 11.03 -0.36
C THR A 8 -0.43 10.50 -0.25
N GLU A 9 -0.67 9.33 0.35
CA GLU A 9 -2.03 8.80 0.58
C GLU A 9 -2.67 9.27 1.89
N LEU A 10 -1.91 9.88 2.82
CA LEU A 10 -2.47 10.24 4.12
C LEU A 10 -3.56 11.31 3.97
N PRO A 11 -4.74 11.13 4.61
CA PRO A 11 -5.80 12.14 4.61
C PRO A 11 -5.36 13.50 5.17
N SER A 12 -4.32 13.53 6.01
CA SER A 12 -3.75 14.78 6.53
C SER A 12 -3.12 15.66 5.46
N ASN A 13 -2.90 15.12 4.25
CA ASN A 13 -2.27 15.83 3.14
C ASN A 13 -3.28 16.39 2.10
N ASP A 14 -4.58 16.41 2.43
CA ASP A 14 -5.63 16.93 1.55
C ASP A 14 -5.37 18.38 1.14
N ASP A 15 -4.91 19.23 2.07
CA ASP A 15 -4.59 20.65 1.82
C ASP A 15 -3.09 20.93 1.65
N THR A 16 -2.27 19.90 1.41
CA THR A 16 -0.82 20.11 1.23
C THR A 16 -0.51 20.69 -0.14
N ASP A 17 0.33 21.71 -0.17
CA ASP A 17 0.88 22.28 -1.41
C ASP A 17 2.02 21.39 -1.94
N TYR A 18 1.85 20.90 -3.17
CA TYR A 18 2.87 20.16 -3.90
C TYR A 18 3.34 20.99 -5.10
N GLU A 19 4.61 20.87 -5.47
CA GLU A 19 5.22 21.60 -6.59
C GLU A 19 4.44 21.41 -7.92
N THR A 20 3.93 20.20 -8.16
CA THR A 20 3.15 19.84 -9.35
C THR A 20 1.65 20.08 -9.20
N GLY A 21 1.21 20.66 -8.08
CA GLY A 21 -0.20 20.73 -7.67
C GLY A 21 -0.68 19.47 -6.95
N ASN A 22 -1.71 19.65 -6.11
CA ASN A 22 -2.30 18.58 -5.31
C ASN A 22 -3.40 17.86 -6.10
N LEU A 23 -3.16 16.60 -6.49
CA LEU A 23 -4.10 15.81 -7.30
C LEU A 23 -5.29 15.24 -6.51
N GLY A 24 -5.24 15.24 -5.17
CA GLY A 24 -6.39 14.92 -4.32
C GLY A 24 -6.87 13.46 -4.29
N HIS A 25 -6.33 12.56 -5.11
CA HIS A 25 -6.72 11.15 -5.12
C HIS A 25 -6.08 10.38 -3.95
N ARG A 26 -6.77 10.34 -2.80
CA ARG A 26 -6.28 9.69 -1.58
C ARG A 26 -7.37 8.87 -0.89
N PRO A 27 -7.01 7.76 -0.21
CA PRO A 27 -7.94 7.05 0.65
C PRO A 27 -8.42 7.96 1.79
N ARG A 28 -9.72 7.90 2.11
CA ARG A 28 -10.23 8.50 3.35
C ARG A 28 -9.80 7.68 4.57
N ILE A 29 -10.03 8.21 5.78
CA ILE A 29 -9.86 7.44 7.01
C ILE A 29 -10.69 6.15 6.92
N LYS A 30 -10.02 5.00 7.04
CA LYS A 30 -10.61 3.65 6.85
C LYS A 30 -11.20 3.39 5.46
N GLY A 31 -10.81 4.16 4.45
CA GLY A 31 -11.27 4.06 3.06
C GLY A 31 -10.28 3.40 2.12
N GLY A 32 -9.19 2.81 2.63
CA GLY A 32 -8.14 2.20 1.80
C GLY A 32 -8.45 0.79 1.31
N TYR A 33 -9.55 0.17 1.74
CA TYR A 33 -9.82 -1.23 1.39
C TYR A 33 -10.41 -1.34 -0.02
N PHE A 34 -9.59 -1.80 -0.97
CA PHE A 34 -9.91 -2.00 -2.40
C PHE A 34 -10.41 -0.78 -3.23
N PRO A 35 -9.95 0.46 -3.02
CA PRO A 35 -10.09 1.47 -4.06
C PRO A 35 -9.20 1.10 -5.26
N VAL A 36 -9.60 1.53 -6.44
CA VAL A 36 -8.77 1.37 -7.65
C VAL A 36 -7.80 2.55 -7.80
N PRO A 37 -6.69 2.39 -8.55
CA PRO A 37 -5.87 3.53 -8.95
C PRO A 37 -6.72 4.63 -9.61
N PRO A 38 -6.43 5.92 -9.36
CA PRO A 38 -5.22 6.44 -8.71
C PRO A 38 -5.29 6.57 -7.18
N ILE A 39 -6.41 6.20 -6.54
CA ILE A 39 -6.52 6.29 -5.06
C ILE A 39 -5.60 5.28 -4.39
N ASP A 40 -5.55 4.06 -4.91
CA ASP A 40 -4.51 3.09 -4.58
C ASP A 40 -3.26 3.40 -5.41
N SER A 41 -2.26 4.02 -4.77
CA SER A 41 -1.06 4.52 -5.44
C SER A 41 0.07 3.49 -5.53
N ALA A 42 -0.07 2.34 -4.87
CA ALA A 42 1.02 1.37 -4.67
C ALA A 42 0.78 0.02 -5.35
N GLN A 43 -0.11 -0.05 -6.35
CA GLN A 43 -0.41 -1.31 -7.04
C GLN A 43 0.84 -1.95 -7.64
N ASP A 44 1.59 -1.20 -8.46
CA ASP A 44 2.82 -1.67 -9.11
C ASP A 44 3.87 -2.11 -8.09
N MET A 45 4.05 -1.33 -7.03
CA MET A 45 4.99 -1.65 -5.94
C MET A 45 4.64 -2.98 -5.27
N ARG A 46 3.36 -3.22 -4.96
CA ARG A 46 2.94 -4.48 -4.35
C ARG A 46 3.05 -5.66 -5.30
N SER A 47 2.76 -5.47 -6.60
CA SER A 47 2.99 -6.52 -7.60
C SER A 47 4.47 -6.90 -7.69
N GLU A 48 5.37 -5.92 -7.65
CA GLU A 48 6.82 -6.17 -7.64
C GLU A 48 7.27 -6.89 -6.37
N MET A 49 6.73 -6.52 -5.21
CA MET A 49 6.99 -7.25 -3.96
C MET A 49 6.58 -8.73 -4.09
N LEU A 50 5.44 -9.03 -4.71
CA LEU A 50 5.04 -10.42 -4.96
C LEU A 50 5.98 -11.13 -5.94
N THR A 51 6.45 -10.46 -6.99
CA THR A 51 7.44 -11.00 -7.93
C THR A 51 8.71 -11.41 -7.18
N VAL A 52 9.28 -10.50 -6.39
CA VAL A 52 10.51 -10.77 -5.62
C VAL A 52 10.29 -11.88 -4.59
N LEU A 53 9.15 -11.90 -3.89
CA LEU A 53 8.81 -12.99 -2.97
C LEU A 53 8.75 -14.35 -3.69
N ALA A 54 8.18 -14.38 -4.90
CA ALA A 54 8.11 -15.59 -5.71
C ALA A 54 9.52 -16.06 -6.16
N GLU A 55 10.41 -15.13 -6.54
CA GLU A 55 11.81 -15.43 -6.87
C GLU A 55 12.58 -15.99 -5.67
N MET A 56 12.24 -15.56 -4.45
CA MET A 56 12.77 -16.11 -3.20
C MET A 56 12.14 -17.46 -2.82
N GLY A 57 11.24 -18.01 -3.63
CA GLY A 57 10.60 -19.31 -3.43
C GLY A 57 9.34 -19.29 -2.56
N VAL A 58 8.83 -18.11 -2.19
CA VAL A 58 7.57 -17.96 -1.44
C VAL A 58 6.38 -18.15 -2.38
N ARG A 59 5.39 -18.94 -1.95
CA ARG A 59 4.14 -19.11 -2.71
C ARG A 59 3.20 -17.95 -2.43
N VAL A 60 3.17 -16.96 -3.32
CA VAL A 60 2.28 -15.79 -3.25
C VAL A 60 0.87 -16.11 -3.78
N GLU A 61 -0.17 -15.44 -3.26
CA GLU A 61 -1.56 -15.64 -3.67
C GLU A 61 -2.23 -14.36 -4.16
N LYS A 62 -2.11 -13.27 -3.40
CA LYS A 62 -2.79 -11.99 -3.68
C LYS A 62 -2.04 -10.84 -3.02
N HIS A 63 -2.35 -9.62 -3.44
CA HIS A 63 -1.97 -8.40 -2.72
C HIS A 63 -3.12 -7.41 -2.78
N HIS A 64 -3.18 -6.51 -1.80
CA HIS A 64 -4.13 -5.41 -1.83
C HIS A 64 -3.73 -4.27 -0.91
N HIS A 65 -4.35 -3.12 -1.17
CA HIS A 65 -4.41 -2.05 -0.21
C HIS A 65 -5.29 -2.47 0.98
N GLU A 66 -4.88 -2.08 2.17
CA GLU A 66 -5.58 -2.37 3.43
C GLU A 66 -6.42 -1.19 3.90
N VAL A 67 -7.10 -1.30 5.05
CA VAL A 67 -8.09 -0.32 5.51
C VAL A 67 -7.53 1.10 5.70
N ALA A 68 -6.35 1.25 6.29
CA ALA A 68 -5.74 2.56 6.53
C ALA A 68 -4.94 3.07 5.31
N ALA A 69 -4.81 4.39 5.16
CA ALA A 69 -3.97 4.98 4.12
C ALA A 69 -2.51 4.51 4.22
N ALA A 70 -1.86 4.24 3.09
CA ALA A 70 -0.51 3.68 3.00
C ALA A 70 -0.34 2.32 3.72
N GLN A 71 -1.43 1.60 4.00
CA GLN A 71 -1.42 0.27 4.56
C GLN A 71 -1.62 -0.76 3.44
N HIS A 72 -0.82 -1.82 3.45
CA HIS A 72 -0.84 -2.84 2.40
C HIS A 72 -0.74 -4.24 3.00
N GLU A 73 -1.34 -5.22 2.33
CA GLU A 73 -1.24 -6.64 2.66
C GLU A 73 -0.72 -7.42 1.45
N LEU A 74 0.20 -8.35 1.71
CA LEU A 74 0.69 -9.36 0.78
C LEU A 74 0.25 -10.73 1.31
N GLY A 75 -0.60 -11.41 0.54
CA GLY A 75 -1.10 -12.74 0.86
C GLY A 75 -0.13 -13.82 0.36
N ILE A 76 0.35 -14.64 1.29
CA ILE A 76 1.17 -15.82 1.01
C ILE A 76 0.41 -17.09 1.39
N LYS A 77 0.69 -18.17 0.69
CA LYS A 77 0.15 -19.48 1.00
C LYS A 77 0.82 -20.02 2.26
N PHE A 78 0.03 -20.64 3.13
CA PHE A 78 0.54 -21.34 4.31
C PHE A 78 1.53 -22.45 3.93
N ASP A 79 2.42 -22.77 4.86
CA ASP A 79 3.31 -23.93 4.79
C ASP A 79 3.32 -24.66 6.14
N THR A 80 4.08 -25.74 6.22
CA THR A 80 4.35 -26.45 7.48
C THR A 80 5.08 -25.53 8.45
N PRO A 81 4.95 -25.70 9.78
CA PRO A 81 5.47 -24.74 10.77
C PRO A 81 6.99 -24.43 10.73
N VAL A 82 7.79 -25.28 10.06
CA VAL A 82 9.25 -25.13 9.97
C VAL A 82 9.70 -24.50 8.64
N ARG A 83 8.77 -24.13 7.78
CA ARG A 83 9.01 -23.58 6.44
C ARG A 83 8.21 -22.30 6.26
#